data_AF-A0A943PKA2-F1
#
_entry.id   AF-A0A943PKA2-F1
#
_cell.length_a   1.000
_cell.length_b   1.000
_cell.length_c   1.000
_cell.angle_alpha   90.00
_cell.angle_beta   90.00
_cell.angle_gamma   90.00
#
_symmetry.space_group_name_H-M   'P 1'
#
loop_
_entity.id
_entity.type
_entity.pdbx_description
1 polymer ?
#
loop_
_entity_poly.entity_id
_entity_poly.type
_entity_poly.pdbx_seq_one_letter_code
_entity_poly.pdbx_strand_id
1 'polypeptide(L)'
;MEKNSFFHDDVPLIQLTVGQMKNIIESVFQGMLSLKEDSKSHVLTIEEVSELTGYKKATIYKLTHERKIPFHKPAHGGRRIFFQREEIVQWLQSNSIKTYQMDFENWKDSDNLKKEKL
;
A
#
# COMPACT_ATOMS: atom_id res chain seq x y z
N MET A 1 20.10 -32.95 -40.50
CA MET A 1 19.40 -32.43 -39.31
C MET A 1 19.68 -30.94 -39.26
N GLU A 2 18.83 -30.14 -39.92
CA GLU A 2 18.97 -28.68 -39.90
C GLU A 2 18.62 -28.17 -38.50
N LYS A 3 19.57 -27.46 -37.89
CA LYS A 3 19.33 -26.72 -36.66
C LYS A 3 18.44 -25.54 -37.04
N ASN A 4 17.26 -25.42 -36.42
CA ASN A 4 16.38 -24.26 -36.49
C ASN A 4 17.15 -23.00 -36.04
N SER A 5 17.77 -22.31 -37.01
CA SER A 5 18.53 -21.07 -36.86
C SER A 5 17.65 -19.82 -36.94
N PHE A 6 16.33 -19.97 -36.83
CA PHE A 6 15.38 -18.93 -37.19
C PHE A 6 14.95 -18.01 -36.03
N PHE A 7 15.45 -18.24 -34.82
CA PHE A 7 15.07 -17.47 -33.63
C PHE A 7 16.31 -16.76 -33.07
N HIS A 8 16.57 -15.56 -33.59
CA HIS A 8 17.53 -14.61 -33.05
C HIS A 8 16.76 -13.36 -32.58
N ASP A 9 17.31 -12.63 -31.60
CA ASP A 9 16.61 -11.54 -30.90
C ASP A 9 16.12 -10.42 -31.84
N ASP A 10 16.74 -10.25 -33.01
CA ASP A 10 16.40 -9.23 -34.00
C ASP A 10 15.35 -9.67 -35.04
N VAL A 11 14.84 -10.90 -34.97
CA VAL A 11 13.85 -11.42 -35.94
C VAL A 11 12.48 -10.79 -35.65
N PRO A 12 11.88 -10.07 -36.62
CA PRO A 12 10.59 -9.42 -36.39
C PRO A 12 9.47 -10.46 -36.22
N LEU A 13 8.63 -10.26 -35.21
CA LEU A 13 7.42 -11.07 -34.99
C LEU A 13 6.34 -10.65 -35.98
N ILE A 14 6.27 -11.35 -37.11
CA ILE A 14 5.33 -11.06 -38.20
C ILE A 14 3.95 -11.70 -37.96
N GLN A 15 3.88 -12.72 -37.10
CA GLN A 15 2.67 -13.49 -36.83
C GLN A 15 2.39 -13.58 -35.32
N LEU A 16 1.71 -12.56 -34.80
CA LEU A 16 1.05 -12.61 -33.50
C LEU A 16 -0.37 -12.09 -33.67
N THR A 17 -1.32 -12.84 -33.12
CA THR A 17 -2.70 -12.35 -33.01
C THR A 17 -2.79 -11.31 -31.90
N VAL A 18 -3.79 -10.41 -31.99
CA VAL A 18 -4.09 -9.44 -30.94
C VAL A 18 -4.35 -10.13 -29.59
N GLY A 19 -4.99 -11.31 -29.60
CA GLY A 19 -5.21 -12.12 -28.40
C GLY A 19 -3.91 -12.62 -27.77
N GLN A 20 -2.98 -13.14 -28.56
CA GLN A 20 -1.66 -13.56 -28.08
C GLN A 20 -0.88 -12.37 -27.51
N MET A 21 -0.92 -11.22 -28.18
CA MET A 21 -0.27 -9.99 -27.69
C MET A 21 -0.86 -9.54 -26.34
N LYS A 22 -2.19 -9.53 -26.21
CA LYS A 22 -2.89 -9.17 -24.97
C LYS A 22 -2.47 -10.07 -23.80
N ASN A 23 -2.45 -11.38 -24.01
CA ASN A 23 -2.07 -12.34 -22.98
C ASN A 23 -0.61 -12.17 -22.53
N ILE A 24 0.31 -11.88 -23.45
CA ILE A 24 1.72 -11.61 -23.12
C ILE A 24 1.82 -10.36 -22.25
N ILE A 25 1.14 -9.27 -22.63
CA ILE A 25 1.13 -8.02 -21.86
C ILE A 25 0.56 -8.25 -20.46
N GLU A 26 -0.58 -8.93 -20.34
CA GLU A 26 -1.21 -9.23 -19.05
C GLU A 26 -0.30 -10.08 -18.15
N SER A 27 0.37 -11.08 -18.71
CA SER A 27 1.28 -11.97 -17.96
C SER A 27 2.52 -11.23 -17.45
N VAL A 28 3.13 -10.38 -18.28
CA VAL A 28 4.29 -9.56 -17.89
C VAL A 28 3.89 -8.56 -16.81
N PHE A 29 2.72 -7.92 -16.96
CA PHE A 29 2.23 -6.94 -16.00
C PHE A 29 1.93 -7.57 -14.64
N GLN A 30 1.29 -8.76 -14.62
CA GLN A 30 1.06 -9.52 -13.39
C GLN A 30 2.37 -9.91 -12.69
N GLY A 31 3.37 -10.38 -13.45
CA GLY A 31 4.69 -10.67 -12.89
C GLY A 31 5.36 -9.45 -12.26
N MET A 32 5.28 -8.28 -12.91
CA MET A 32 5.81 -7.02 -12.38
C MET A 32 5.08 -6.53 -11.12
N LEU A 33 3.76 -6.69 -11.05
CA LEU A 33 2.98 -6.31 -9.87
C LEU A 33 3.37 -7.17 -8.66
N SER A 34 3.52 -8.47 -8.84
CA SER A 34 3.91 -9.39 -7.76
C SER A 34 5.28 -9.04 -7.19
N LEU A 35 6.25 -8.66 -8.03
CA LEU A 35 7.58 -8.25 -7.57
C LEU A 35 7.59 -6.91 -6.80
N LYS A 36 6.59 -6.06 -7.00
CA LYS A 36 6.48 -4.78 -6.26
C LYS A 36 5.91 -4.94 -4.86
N GLU A 37 5.14 -5.99 -4.59
CA GLU A 37 4.49 -6.18 -3.28
C GLU A 37 5.42 -6.80 -2.23
N ASP A 38 6.44 -7.57 -2.63
CA ASP A 38 7.30 -8.30 -1.68
C ASP A 38 8.47 -7.49 -1.07
N SER A 39 8.69 -6.25 -1.50
CA SER A 39 9.87 -5.46 -1.07
C SER A 39 9.61 -4.44 0.04
N LYS A 40 8.35 -4.23 0.44
CA LYS A 40 8.06 -3.46 1.65
C LYS A 40 7.99 -4.45 2.80
N SER A 41 9.02 -4.47 3.63
CA SER A 41 8.98 -5.16 4.91
C SER A 41 7.67 -4.80 5.62
N HIS A 42 6.78 -5.78 5.75
CA HIS A 42 5.53 -5.63 6.48
C HIS A 42 5.79 -5.24 7.94
N VAL A 43 6.98 -5.58 8.43
CA VAL A 43 7.46 -5.26 9.77
C VAL A 43 8.50 -4.15 9.70
N LEU A 44 8.23 -3.06 10.40
CA LEU A 44 9.09 -1.89 10.56
C LEU A 44 9.75 -1.87 11.94
N THR A 45 10.99 -1.41 11.94
CA THR A 45 11.76 -0.97 13.11
C THR A 45 11.36 0.43 13.54
N ILE A 46 11.80 0.87 14.72
CA ILE A 46 11.50 2.23 15.19
C ILE A 46 12.16 3.29 14.30
N GLU A 47 13.31 2.98 13.71
CA GLU A 47 13.98 3.82 12.70
C GLU A 47 13.08 4.04 11.48
N GLU A 48 12.56 2.97 10.90
CA GLU A 48 11.70 3.05 9.71
C GLU A 48 10.36 3.72 10.02
N VAL A 49 9.79 3.52 11.22
CA VAL A 49 8.59 4.25 11.64
C VAL A 49 8.88 5.74 11.81
N SER A 50 10.07 6.10 12.29
CA SER A 50 10.52 7.49 12.41
C SER A 50 10.61 8.16 11.05
N GLU A 51 11.15 7.45 10.06
CA GLU A 51 11.23 7.92 8.68
C GLU A 51 9.84 8.02 8.03
N LEU A 52 8.96 7.02 8.25
CA LEU A 52 7.61 6.98 7.68
C LEU A 52 6.69 8.07 8.24
N THR A 53 6.73 8.29 9.55
CA THR A 53 5.82 9.22 10.26
C THR A 53 6.38 10.63 10.38
N GLY A 54 7.70 10.81 10.19
CA GLY A 54 8.41 12.06 10.46
C GLY A 54 8.58 12.39 11.95
N TYR A 55 8.09 11.55 12.87
CA TYR A 55 8.26 11.76 14.30
C TYR A 55 9.67 11.35 14.76
N LYS A 56 10.22 12.09 15.73
CA LYS A 56 11.46 11.68 16.43
C LYS A 56 11.23 10.38 17.19
N LYS A 57 12.24 9.49 17.26
CA LYS A 57 12.19 8.22 18.02
C LYS A 57 11.67 8.37 19.45
N ALA A 58 12.08 9.43 20.17
CA ALA A 58 11.60 9.72 21.52
C ALA A 58 10.08 9.93 21.58
N THR A 59 9.50 10.55 20.54
CA THR A 59 8.05 10.73 20.41
C THR A 59 7.38 9.40 20.16
N ILE A 60 7.95 8.55 19.30
CA ILE A 60 7.42 7.21 19.04
C ILE A 60 7.44 6.36 20.31
N TYR A 61 8.51 6.40 21.11
CA TYR A 61 8.55 5.72 22.41
C TYR A 61 7.46 6.25 23.36
N LYS A 62 7.26 7.57 23.42
CA LYS A 62 6.18 8.17 24.22
C LYS A 62 4.81 7.68 23.75
N LEU A 63 4.54 7.71 22.45
CA LEU A 63 3.29 7.21 21.86
C LEU A 63 3.08 5.72 22.12
N THR A 64 4.16 4.93 22.08
CA THR A 64 4.13 3.49 22.40
C THR A 64 3.75 3.26 23.85
N HIS A 65 4.38 3.99 24.78
CA HIS A 65 4.08 3.92 26.21
C HIS A 65 2.63 4.34 26.51
N GLU A 66 2.15 5.39 25.84
CA GLU A 66 0.77 5.88 25.93
C GLU A 66 -0.23 5.02 25.15
N ARG A 67 0.22 3.96 24.45
CA ARG A 67 -0.59 3.09 23.57
C ARG A 67 -1.39 3.84 22.50
N LYS A 68 -0.84 4.96 22.02
CA LYS A 68 -1.45 5.80 20.98
C LYS A 68 -1.06 5.39 19.56
N ILE A 69 0.08 4.73 19.41
CA ILE A 69 0.56 4.17 18.14
C ILE A 69 0.39 2.65 18.16
N PRO A 70 -0.08 2.00 17.08
CA PRO A 70 -0.13 0.53 16.99
C PRO A 70 1.27 -0.07 17.09
N PHE A 71 1.46 -1.09 17.93
CA PHE A 71 2.74 -1.81 18.05
C PHE A 71 2.50 -3.26 18.49
N HIS A 72 3.44 -4.13 18.16
CA HIS A 72 3.39 -5.55 18.48
C HIS A 72 4.57 -5.99 19.34
N LYS A 73 4.30 -6.93 20.24
CA LYS A 73 5.32 -7.59 21.07
C LYS A 73 5.56 -9.00 20.54
N PRO A 74 6.81 -9.49 20.53
CA PRO A 74 7.12 -10.84 20.10
C PRO A 74 6.49 -11.86 21.06
N ALA A 75 5.95 -12.95 20.50
CA ALA A 75 5.27 -14.01 21.26
C ALA A 75 6.16 -14.67 22.32
N HIS A 76 7.48 -14.67 22.12
CA HIS A 76 8.46 -15.23 23.05
C HIS A 76 8.89 -14.25 24.18
N GLY A 77 8.20 -13.11 24.35
CA GLY A 77 8.42 -12.21 25.49
C GLY A 77 9.68 -11.35 25.42
N GLY A 78 10.22 -11.12 24.22
CA GLY A 78 11.39 -10.25 24.01
C GLY A 78 11.14 -8.76 24.33
N ARG A 79 12.22 -8.04 24.63
CA ARG A 79 12.20 -6.59 24.93
C ARG A 79 11.96 -5.72 23.68
N ARG A 80 12.22 -6.23 22.48
CA ARG A 80 12.06 -5.49 21.23
C ARG A 80 10.59 -5.47 20.81
N ILE A 81 10.11 -4.30 20.41
CA ILE A 81 8.79 -4.11 19.78
C ILE A 81 8.98 -3.99 18.27
N PHE A 82 7.93 -4.29 17.53
CA PHE A 82 7.89 -4.12 16.09
C PHE A 82 6.57 -3.50 15.65
N PHE A 83 6.56 -2.91 14.46
CA PHE A 83 5.43 -2.15 13.95
C PHE A 83 5.01 -2.75 12.61
N GLN A 84 3.71 -2.91 12.37
CA GLN A 84 3.24 -3.31 11.04
C GLN A 84 3.05 -2.06 10.19
N ARG A 85 3.61 -2.07 8.98
CA ARG A 85 3.56 -0.90 8.09
C ARG A 85 2.12 -0.48 7.80
N GLU A 86 1.26 -1.45 7.51
CA GLU A 86 -0.16 -1.25 7.16
C GLU A 86 -0.91 -0.58 8.31
N GLU A 87 -0.70 -1.06 9.54
CA GLU A 87 -1.32 -0.48 10.74
C GLU A 87 -0.88 0.96 10.98
N ILE A 88 0.42 1.26 10.79
CA ILE A 88 0.93 2.63 10.94
C ILE A 88 0.32 3.55 9.89
N VAL A 89 0.23 3.11 8.64
CA VAL A 89 -0.39 3.90 7.56
C VAL A 89 -1.88 4.15 7.84
N GLN A 90 -2.62 3.12 8.24
CA GLN A 90 -4.03 3.25 8.60
C GLN A 90 -4.23 4.17 9.80
N TRP A 91 -3.36 4.09 10.80
CA TRP A 91 -3.38 4.97 11.96
C TRP A 91 -3.12 6.44 11.61
N LEU A 92 -2.20 6.71 10.69
CA LEU A 92 -1.97 8.07 10.18
C LEU A 92 -3.20 8.62 9.45
N GLN A 93 -3.89 7.77 8.68
CA GLN A 93 -5.09 8.15 7.92
C GLN A 93 -6.31 8.34 8.82
N SER A 94 -6.46 7.55 9.88
CA SER A 94 -7.61 7.62 10.79
C SER A 94 -7.64 8.89 11.64
N ASN A 95 -6.48 9.51 11.87
CA ASN A 95 -6.37 10.77 12.60
C ASN A 95 -6.44 12.01 11.67
N SER A 96 -6.94 11.85 10.45
CA SER A 96 -7.19 12.96 9.52
C SER A 96 -8.32 13.85 10.06
N ILE A 97 -8.00 15.11 10.31
CA ILE A 97 -9.00 16.13 10.65
C ILE A 97 -9.74 16.47 9.36
N LYS A 98 -11.06 16.31 9.34
CA LYS A 98 -11.89 16.72 8.19
C LYS A 98 -11.63 18.20 7.91
N THR A 99 -11.34 18.51 6.65
CA THR A 99 -11.28 19.91 6.23
C THR A 99 -12.69 20.47 6.18
N TYR A 100 -12.84 21.78 6.39
CA TYR A 100 -14.13 22.48 6.35
C TYR A 100 -14.96 22.17 5.08
N GLN A 101 -14.30 21.78 4.00
CA GLN A 101 -14.92 21.43 2.72
C GLN A 101 -15.70 20.09 2.78
N MET A 102 -15.15 19.07 3.45
CA MET A 102 -15.81 17.77 3.62
C MET A 102 -17.03 17.85 4.55
N ASP A 103 -17.05 18.80 5.49
CA ASP A 103 -18.21 19.00 6.36
C ASP A 103 -19.36 19.73 5.62
N PHE A 104 -19.03 20.59 4.65
CA PHE A 104 -20.03 21.29 3.84
C PHE A 104 -20.83 20.36 2.91
N GLU A 105 -20.19 19.34 2.33
CA GLU A 105 -20.86 18.35 1.48
C GLU A 105 -21.83 17.47 2.30
N ASN A 106 -21.40 16.99 3.47
CA ASN A 106 -22.27 16.21 4.37
C ASN A 106 -23.48 17.02 4.88
N TRP A 107 -23.33 18.34 5.05
CA TRP A 107 -24.45 19.21 5.42
C TRP A 107 -25.50 19.30 4.30
N LYS A 108 -25.07 19.40 3.02
CA LYS A 108 -26.00 19.42 1.88
C LYS A 108 -26.83 18.13 1.76
N ASP A 109 -26.22 16.98 2.03
CA ASP A 109 -26.92 15.70 1.97
C ASP A 109 -27.96 15.57 3.10
N SER A 110 -27.64 16.09 4.29
CA SER A 110 -28.56 16.10 5.43
C SER A 110 -29.80 16.98 5.22
N ASP A 111 -29.67 18.04 4.41
CA ASP A 111 -30.76 18.99 4.12
C ASP A 111 -31.62 18.52 2.93
N ASN A 112 -31.06 17.76 1.98
CA ASN A 112 -31.83 17.11 0.91
C ASN A 112 -32.69 15.94 1.42
N LEU A 113 -32.20 15.16 2.40
CA LEU A 113 -32.97 14.05 2.98
C LEU A 113 -34.22 14.51 3.75
N LYS A 114 -34.24 15.76 4.25
CA LYS A 114 -35.41 16.36 4.90
C LYS A 114 -36.45 16.87 3.91
N LYS A 115 -36.06 17.18 2.68
CA LYS A 115 -36.95 17.71 1.63
C LYS A 115 -37.70 16.61 0.86
N GLU A 116 -37.18 15.38 0.84
CA GLU A 116 -37.88 14.23 0.23
C GLU A 116 -38.91 13.56 1.16
N LYS A 117 -38.97 13.95 2.43
CA LYS A 117 -39.92 13.41 3.42
C LYS A 117 -41.12 14.33 3.71
N LEU A 118 -41.34 15.37 2.90
CA LEU A 118 -42.50 16.27 3.02
C LEU A 118 -43.39 16.21 1.77
#